data_AF-A0A4Q4WJE0-F1
#
_entry.id   AF-A0A4Q4WJE0-F1
#
_cell.length_a   1.000
_cell.length_b   1.000
_cell.length_c   1.000
_cell.angle_alpha   90.00
_cell.angle_beta   90.00
_cell.angle_gamma   90.00
#
_symmetry.space_group_name_H-M   'P 1'
#
loop_
_entity.id
_entity.type
_entity.pdbx_description
1 polymer ?
#
loop_
_entity_poly.entity_id
_entity_poly.type
_entity_poly.pdbx_seq_one_letter_code
_entity_poly.pdbx_strand_id
1 'polypeptide(L)'
;MTRIYARLGDRFTYVGGLPTAETFALPYLTMGVTTYSSAIFNFVPKFALEFYAAVRAFDNAKVYKMLNEFVLPYIQLRNRKRGYAVSIVKAGMKVIGRDAGPVRAPLTDLTDAEIAELSALVSRVAEVEKLAA
;
A
#
# COMPACT_ATOMS: atom_id res chain seq x y z
N MET A 1 16.71 -12.34 1.73
CA MET A 1 16.44 -12.11 3.17
C MET A 1 17.10 -13.16 4.05
N THR A 2 16.84 -14.46 3.87
CA THR A 2 17.36 -15.57 4.69
C THR A 2 18.86 -15.51 4.97
N ARG A 3 19.70 -15.27 3.94
CA ARG A 3 21.16 -15.11 4.10
C ARG A 3 21.55 -13.98 5.05
N ILE A 4 20.81 -12.87 5.04
CA ILE A 4 21.07 -11.69 5.85
C ILE A 4 20.69 -11.98 7.31
N TYR A 5 19.49 -12.51 7.54
CA TYR A 5 19.01 -12.85 8.89
C TYR A 5 19.88 -13.94 9.54
N ALA A 6 20.22 -15.01 8.80
CA ALA A 6 21.08 -16.08 9.32
C ALA A 6 22.47 -15.59 9.76
N ARG A 7 22.97 -14.49 9.18
CA ARG A 7 24.28 -13.91 9.52
C ARG A 7 24.20 -12.85 10.61
N LEU A 8 23.10 -12.12 10.71
CA LEU A 8 23.00 -10.90 11.51
C LEU A 8 21.99 -10.99 12.66
N GLY A 9 21.07 -11.95 12.64
CA GLY A 9 20.10 -12.19 13.71
C GLY A 9 19.30 -10.96 14.10
N ASP A 10 19.13 -10.75 15.40
CA ASP A 10 18.40 -9.63 16.00
C ASP A 10 19.20 -8.33 16.08
N ARG A 11 20.43 -8.29 15.52
CA ARG A 11 21.27 -7.08 15.50
C ARG A 11 20.61 -5.91 14.77
N PHE A 12 19.70 -6.19 13.83
CA PHE A 12 19.04 -5.18 13.02
C PHE A 12 17.52 -5.30 13.06
N THR A 13 16.86 -4.15 12.92
CA THR A 13 15.46 -4.11 12.51
C THR A 13 15.39 -4.26 11.00
N TYR A 14 14.64 -5.26 10.54
CA TYR A 14 14.41 -5.48 9.11
C TYR A 14 13.10 -4.82 8.70
N VAL A 15 13.14 -4.07 7.59
CA VAL A 15 11.99 -3.35 7.05
C VAL A 15 11.76 -3.78 5.60
N GLY A 16 10.54 -4.22 5.27
CA GLY A 16 10.12 -4.52 3.90
C GLY A 16 10.01 -3.24 3.07
N GLY A 17 10.75 -3.14 1.97
CA GLY A 17 10.79 -1.97 1.10
C GLY A 17 10.30 -2.22 -0.33
N LEU A 18 9.57 -3.30 -0.58
CA LEU A 18 9.07 -3.62 -1.91
C LEU A 18 7.94 -2.65 -2.33
N PRO A 19 7.81 -2.28 -3.61
CA PRO A 19 6.68 -1.49 -4.09
C PRO A 19 5.34 -2.19 -3.79
N THR A 20 4.50 -1.58 -2.97
CA THR A 20 3.30 -2.20 -2.37
C THR A 20 3.65 -3.47 -1.58
N ALA A 21 4.41 -3.25 -0.51
CA ALA A 21 4.94 -4.28 0.38
C ALA A 21 3.85 -5.13 1.07
N GLU A 22 2.60 -4.68 1.07
CA GLU A 22 1.43 -5.41 1.55
C GLU A 22 1.32 -6.82 0.91
N THR A 23 1.72 -6.97 -0.36
CA THR A 23 1.71 -8.28 -1.05
C THR A 23 2.76 -9.28 -0.55
N PHE A 24 3.79 -8.79 0.15
CA PHE A 24 4.87 -9.61 0.71
C PHE A 24 4.85 -9.63 2.23
N ALA A 25 3.90 -8.95 2.88
CA ALA A 25 3.92 -8.71 4.32
C ALA A 25 3.89 -10.03 5.14
N LEU A 26 3.03 -10.98 4.79
CA LEU A 26 2.97 -12.30 5.44
C LEU A 26 4.27 -13.11 5.29
N PRO A 27 4.78 -13.38 4.07
CA PRO A 27 6.03 -14.14 3.92
C PRO A 27 7.26 -13.39 4.47
N TYR A 28 7.25 -12.06 4.50
CA TYR A 28 8.33 -11.30 5.12
C TYR A 28 8.28 -11.39 6.65
N LEU A 29 7.08 -11.39 7.24
CA LEU A 29 6.90 -11.61 8.67
C LEU A 29 7.43 -12.98 9.11
N THR A 30 7.18 -14.04 8.34
CA THR A 30 7.73 -15.39 8.65
C THR A 30 9.27 -15.45 8.54
N MET A 31 9.88 -14.54 7.78
CA MET A 31 11.34 -14.38 7.68
C MET A 31 11.93 -13.42 8.73
N GLY A 32 11.15 -12.97 9.72
CA GLY A 32 11.61 -12.05 10.78
C GLY A 32 11.57 -10.56 10.42
N VAL A 33 10.96 -10.20 9.28
CA VAL A 33 10.77 -8.80 8.87
C VAL A 33 9.42 -8.32 9.39
N THR A 34 9.44 -7.60 10.51
CA THR A 34 8.24 -7.32 11.32
C THR A 34 7.47 -6.07 10.89
N THR A 35 8.00 -5.30 9.94
CA THR A 35 7.37 -4.07 9.43
C THR A 35 7.78 -3.80 7.98
N TYR A 36 7.10 -2.85 7.34
CA TYR A 36 7.36 -2.44 5.96
C TYR A 36 6.93 -0.98 5.72
N SER A 37 7.46 -0.38 4.66
CA SER A 37 6.97 0.92 4.19
C SER A 37 5.66 0.75 3.42
N SER A 38 4.58 1.41 3.88
CA SER A 38 3.31 1.45 3.16
C SER A 38 3.14 2.78 2.44
N ALA A 39 3.11 2.75 1.10
CA ALA A 39 2.83 3.94 0.29
C ALA A 39 1.35 4.34 0.37
N ILE A 40 0.46 3.34 0.48
CA ILE A 40 -1.00 3.50 0.58
C ILE A 40 -1.39 4.26 1.86
N PHE A 41 -0.58 4.17 2.92
CA PHE A 41 -0.76 4.91 4.16
C PHE A 41 -0.89 6.43 3.97
N ASN A 42 -0.30 7.01 2.91
CA ASN A 42 -0.42 8.45 2.65
C ASN A 42 -1.88 8.90 2.48
N PHE A 43 -2.73 8.09 1.85
CA PHE A 43 -4.10 8.48 1.50
C PHE A 43 -5.20 7.60 2.09
N VAL A 44 -4.92 6.39 2.56
CA VAL A 44 -5.89 5.57 3.35
C VAL A 44 -5.21 4.95 4.59
N PRO A 45 -4.82 5.78 5.58
CA PRO A 45 -4.02 5.34 6.72
C PRO A 45 -4.72 4.30 7.59
N LYS A 46 -6.05 4.40 7.80
CA LYS A 46 -6.79 3.41 8.60
C LYS A 46 -6.75 2.01 7.98
N PHE A 47 -7.02 1.92 6.68
CA PHE A 47 -6.89 0.67 5.93
C PHE A 47 -5.48 0.07 6.07
N ALA A 48 -4.44 0.89 5.92
CA ALA A 48 -3.06 0.43 6.03
C ALA A 48 -2.73 -0.10 7.45
N LEU A 49 -3.23 0.56 8.51
CA LEU A 49 -3.07 0.12 9.88
C LEU A 49 -3.85 -1.17 10.18
N GLU A 50 -5.08 -1.28 9.70
CA GLU A 50 -5.90 -2.49 9.85
C GLU A 50 -5.28 -3.69 9.12
N PHE A 51 -4.73 -3.47 7.92
CA PHE A 51 -4.01 -4.49 7.17
C PHE A 51 -2.79 -4.95 7.95
N TYR A 52 -2.00 -3.99 8.45
CA TYR A 52 -0.81 -4.29 9.25
C TYR A 52 -1.18 -5.08 10.52
N ALA A 53 -2.25 -4.69 11.22
CA ALA A 53 -2.74 -5.42 12.39
C ALA A 53 -3.16 -6.86 12.04
N ALA A 54 -3.86 -7.07 10.92
CA ALA A 54 -4.25 -8.40 10.45
C ALA A 54 -3.03 -9.27 10.11
N VAL A 55 -2.01 -8.69 9.46
CA VAL A 55 -0.73 -9.37 9.19
C VAL A 55 -0.04 -9.78 10.49
N ARG A 56 0.05 -8.87 11.47
CA ARG A 56 0.70 -9.13 12.77
C ARG A 56 -0.03 -10.19 13.59
N ALA A 57 -1.34 -10.36 13.38
CA ALA A 57 -2.16 -11.38 14.02
C ALA A 57 -2.20 -12.72 13.25
N PHE A 58 -1.54 -12.83 12.09
CA PHE A 58 -1.66 -13.97 11.17
C PHE A 58 -3.12 -14.28 10.77
N ASP A 59 -3.99 -13.26 10.71
CA ASP A 59 -5.36 -13.40 10.22
C ASP A 59 -5.36 -13.44 8.69
N ASN A 60 -4.99 -14.62 8.17
CA ASN A 60 -4.85 -14.84 6.73
C ASN A 60 -6.17 -14.54 5.99
N ALA A 61 -7.32 -14.89 6.57
CA ALA A 61 -8.62 -14.65 5.96
C ALA A 61 -8.87 -13.15 5.73
N LYS A 62 -8.64 -12.34 6.77
CA LYS A 62 -8.75 -10.87 6.65
C LYS A 62 -7.71 -10.28 5.71
N VAL A 63 -6.46 -10.74 5.78
CA VAL A 63 -5.39 -10.28 4.89
C VAL A 63 -5.76 -10.53 3.42
N TYR A 64 -6.15 -11.75 3.06
CA TYR A 64 -6.51 -12.08 1.67
C TYR A 64 -7.76 -11.34 1.20
N LYS A 65 -8.75 -11.11 2.08
CA LYS A 65 -9.89 -10.26 1.77
C LYS A 65 -9.45 -8.85 1.38
N MET A 66 -8.66 -8.19 2.23
CA MET A 66 -8.16 -6.83 1.98
C MET A 66 -7.24 -6.76 0.74
N LEU A 67 -6.44 -7.80 0.49
CA LEU A 67 -5.64 -7.91 -0.73
C LEU A 67 -6.53 -7.94 -1.97
N ASN A 68 -7.55 -8.79 -1.99
CA ASN A 68 -8.42 -8.98 -3.14
C ASN A 68 -9.32 -7.77 -3.42
N GLU A 69 -9.87 -7.17 -2.36
CA GLU A 69 -10.86 -6.08 -2.49
C GLU A 69 -10.21 -4.74 -2.85
N PHE A 70 -8.95 -4.52 -2.44
CA PHE A 70 -8.29 -3.22 -2.57
C PHE A 70 -6.86 -3.29 -3.15
N VAL A 71 -5.94 -4.00 -2.49
CA VAL A 71 -4.50 -3.91 -2.81
C VAL A 71 -4.17 -4.42 -4.22
N LEU A 72 -4.73 -5.56 -4.63
CA LEU A 72 -4.49 -6.14 -5.94
C LEU A 72 -5.11 -5.31 -7.08
N PRO A 73 -6.38 -4.87 -7.01
CA PRO A 73 -6.93 -3.90 -7.97
C PRO A 73 -6.10 -2.60 -8.05
N TYR A 74 -5.63 -2.08 -6.91
CA TYR A 74 -4.76 -0.90 -6.87
C TYR A 74 -3.43 -1.16 -7.60
N ILE A 75 -2.81 -2.33 -7.39
CA ILE A 75 -1.58 -2.73 -8.10
C ILE A 75 -1.82 -2.86 -9.60
N GLN A 76 -2.98 -3.35 -10.05
CA GLN A 76 -3.30 -3.43 -11.48
C GLN A 76 -3.28 -2.04 -12.12
N LEU A 77 -3.88 -1.04 -11.48
CA LEU A 77 -3.84 0.35 -11.94
C LEU A 77 -2.41 0.91 -11.92
N ARG A 78 -1.68 0.69 -10.82
CA ARG A 78 -0.28 1.10 -10.66
C ARG A 78 0.63 0.51 -11.74
N ASN A 79 0.38 -0.72 -12.20
CA ASN A 79 1.25 -1.40 -13.14
C ASN A 79 1.00 -1.00 -14.61
N ARG A 80 -0.01 -0.17 -14.92
CA ARG A 80 -0.32 0.25 -16.30
C ARG A 80 0.79 1.06 -16.97
N LYS A 81 1.56 1.84 -16.20
CA LYS A 81 2.69 2.62 -16.72
C LYS A 81 3.87 2.62 -15.77
N ARG A 82 5.08 2.73 -16.34
CA ARG A 82 6.31 2.91 -15.55
C ARG A 82 6.25 4.25 -14.81
N GLY A 83 6.74 4.27 -13.56
CA GLY A 83 6.74 5.46 -12.71
C GLY A 83 5.47 5.64 -11.85
N TYR A 84 4.41 4.90 -12.14
CA TYR A 84 3.13 5.04 -11.41
C TYR A 84 3.19 4.64 -9.95
N ALA A 85 4.24 3.96 -9.48
CA ALA A 85 4.44 3.68 -8.06
C ALA A 85 4.42 4.95 -7.18
N VAL A 86 4.82 6.11 -7.72
CA VAL A 86 4.72 7.41 -7.04
C VAL A 86 3.50 8.20 -7.51
N SER A 87 3.24 8.24 -8.82
CA SER A 87 2.13 9.02 -9.39
C SER A 87 0.77 8.61 -8.84
N ILE A 88 0.52 7.31 -8.65
CA ILE A 88 -0.76 6.83 -8.11
C ILE A 88 -0.97 7.24 -6.65
N VAL A 89 0.11 7.41 -5.87
CA VAL A 89 0.03 7.85 -4.48
C VAL A 89 -0.39 9.30 -4.42
N LYS A 90 0.21 10.15 -5.27
CA LYS A 90 -0.20 11.56 -5.42
C LYS A 90 -1.63 11.68 -5.95
N ALA A 91 -2.02 10.84 -6.91
CA ALA A 91 -3.40 10.77 -7.36
C ALA A 91 -4.35 10.36 -6.23
N GLY A 92 -3.95 9.41 -5.37
CA GLY A 92 -4.71 9.02 -4.17
C GLY A 92 -4.91 10.20 -3.21
N MET A 93 -3.87 10.99 -2.97
CA MET A 93 -3.93 12.24 -2.19
C MET A 93 -4.95 13.23 -2.79
N LYS A 94 -4.96 13.41 -4.11
CA LYS A 94 -5.95 14.24 -4.81
C LYS A 94 -7.38 13.69 -4.67
N VAL A 95 -7.57 12.37 -4.80
CA VAL A 95 -8.87 11.68 -4.65
C VAL A 95 -9.49 11.91 -3.27
N ILE A 96 -8.67 11.95 -2.21
CA ILE A 96 -9.14 12.22 -0.84
C ILE A 96 -9.23 13.71 -0.50
N GLY A 97 -9.10 14.60 -1.48
CA GLY A 97 -9.21 16.05 -1.29
C GLY A 97 -7.98 16.71 -0.65
N ARG A 98 -6.81 16.05 -0.65
CA ARG A 98 -5.54 16.57 -0.11
C ARG A 98 -4.47 16.66 -1.20
N ASP A 99 -4.72 17.47 -2.23
CA ASP A 99 -3.85 17.55 -3.41
C ASP A 99 -2.39 17.89 -3.04
N ALA A 100 -1.45 17.03 -3.47
CA ALA A 100 -0.01 17.14 -3.23
C ALA A 100 0.76 17.70 -4.45
N GLY A 101 0.03 18.26 -5.42
CA GLY A 101 0.57 18.79 -6.67
C GLY A 101 1.06 17.71 -7.64
N PRO A 102 1.44 18.10 -8.88
CA PRO A 102 1.84 17.15 -9.90
C PRO A 102 3.15 16.42 -9.55
N VAL A 103 3.41 15.30 -10.21
CA VAL A 103 4.75 14.69 -10.18
C VAL A 103 5.75 15.50 -11.00
N ARG A 104 7.05 15.33 -10.70
CA ARG A 104 8.13 15.93 -11.51
C ARG A 104 8.56 14.96 -12.61
N ALA A 105 8.95 15.49 -13.77
CA ALA A 105 9.57 14.70 -14.83
C ALA A 105 10.78 13.90 -14.28
N PRO A 106 10.99 12.64 -14.72
CA PRO A 106 10.36 11.96 -15.86
C PRO A 106 9.05 11.21 -15.53
N LEU A 107 8.49 11.38 -14.32
CA LEU A 107 7.21 10.77 -13.98
C LEU A 107 6.06 11.49 -14.70
N THR A 108 4.98 10.76 -14.93
CA THR A 108 3.74 11.30 -15.49
C THR A 108 2.58 11.03 -14.53
N ASP A 109 1.62 11.94 -14.50
CA ASP A 109 0.40 11.78 -13.70
C ASP A 109 -0.52 10.71 -14.30
N LEU A 110 -1.51 10.29 -13.51
CA LEU A 110 -2.61 9.46 -13.98
C LEU A 110 -3.52 10.29 -14.90
N THR A 111 -4.13 9.63 -15.88
CA THR A 111 -5.19 10.23 -16.70
C THR A 111 -6.47 10.42 -15.88
N ASP A 112 -7.38 11.29 -16.33
CA ASP A 112 -8.65 11.52 -15.63
C ASP A 112 -9.49 10.24 -15.50
N ALA A 113 -9.46 9.36 -16.49
CA ALA A 113 -10.11 8.05 -16.44
C ALA A 113 -9.49 7.15 -15.35
N GLU A 114 -8.16 7.10 -15.24
CA GLU A 114 -7.46 6.34 -14.21
C GLU A 114 -7.69 6.94 -12.80
N ILE A 115 -7.84 8.26 -12.69
CA ILE A 115 -8.21 8.93 -11.43
C ILE A 115 -9.64 8.55 -11.02
N ALA A 116 -10.59 8.48 -11.96
CA ALA A 116 -11.96 8.04 -11.67
C ALA A 116 -12.00 6.56 -11.22
N GLU A 117 -11.22 5.68 -11.86
CA GLU A 117 -11.05 4.29 -11.42
C GLU A 117 -10.45 4.20 -10.01
N LEU A 118 -9.41 4.98 -9.72
CA LEU A 118 -8.81 5.05 -8.39
C LEU A 118 -9.82 5.57 -7.35
N SER A 119 -10.60 6.58 -7.68
CA SER A 119 -11.64 7.12 -6.79
C SER A 119 -12.69 6.07 -6.43
N ALA A 120 -13.15 5.28 -7.41
CA ALA A 120 -14.10 4.19 -7.18
C ALA A 120 -13.51 3.02 -6.37
N LEU A 121 -12.19 2.85 -6.38
CA LEU A 121 -11.50 1.87 -5.54
C LEU A 121 -11.31 2.38 -4.10
N VAL A 122 -10.90 3.64 -3.95
CA VAL A 122 -10.69 4.30 -2.66
C VAL A 122 -12.00 4.40 -1.88
N SER A 123 -13.13 4.70 -2.53
CA SER A 123 -14.44 4.79 -1.84
C SER A 123 -14.81 3.52 -1.08
N ARG A 124 -14.41 2.33 -1.57
CA ARG A 124 -14.69 1.03 -0.92
C ARG A 124 -14.06 0.87 0.45
N VAL A 125 -12.96 1.59 0.70
CA VAL A 125 -12.21 1.53 1.96
C VAL A 125 -12.29 2.84 2.74
N ALA A 126 -12.59 3.95 2.07
CA ALA A 126 -12.71 5.27 2.67
C ALA A 126 -14.09 5.56 3.28
N GLU A 127 -15.17 4.85 2.90
CA GLU A 127 -16.46 4.98 3.60
C GLU A 127 -16.37 4.59 5.08
N VAL A 128 -15.39 3.77 5.46
CA VAL A 128 -15.08 3.45 6.88
C VAL A 128 -14.57 4.69 7.63
N GLU A 129 -14.12 5.74 6.95
CA GLU A 129 -13.57 6.94 7.59
C GLU A 129 -14.62 7.99 7.96
N LYS A 130 -15.77 8.06 7.28
CA LYS A 130 -16.84 9.04 7.58
C LYS A 130 -17.62 8.75 8.87
N LEU A 131 -17.50 7.56 9.45
CA LEU A 131 -18.16 7.16 10.70
C LEU A 131 -17.33 7.48 11.96
N ALA A 132 -16.16 8.09 11.82
CA ALA A 132 -15.23 8.34 12.91
C ALA A 132 -14.75 9.80 13.00
N ALA A 133 -15.54 10.73 12.45
CA ALA A 133 -15.42 12.18 12.64
C ALA A 133 -16.74 12.70 13.23
#